data_AF-A0A453EHK0-F1
#
_entry.id   AF-A0A453EHK0-F1
#
_cell.length_a   1.000
_cell.length_b   1.000
_cell.length_c   1.000
_cell.angle_alpha   90.00
_cell.angle_beta   90.00
_cell.angle_gamma   90.00
#
_symmetry.space_group_name_H-M   'P 1'
#
loop_
_entity.id
_entity.type
_entity.pdbx_description
1 polymer ?
#
loop_
_entity_poly.entity_id
_entity_poly.type
_entity_poly.pdbx_seq_one_letter_code
_entity_poly.pdbx_strand_id
1 'polypeptide(L)'
;RAFMESHLPALKEKNPQLEVVTQLVRGQHPNLKGIYKNHNERVVCVRNLAPEDIMLQASRLRCSLGRKVVKLRTRHVTKRPSVQGTWTTELKM
;
A
#
# COMPACT_ATOMS: atom_id res chain seq x y z
N ARG A 1 13.56 5.47 16.90
CA ARG A 1 15.01 5.40 16.58
C ARG A 1 15.48 3.96 16.53
N ALA A 2 15.24 3.13 17.56
CA ALA A 2 15.57 1.70 17.58
C ALA A 2 15.22 0.91 16.29
N PHE A 3 14.07 1.20 15.65
CA PHE A 3 13.69 0.60 14.36
C PHE A 3 14.74 0.75 13.24
N MET A 4 15.43 1.90 13.19
CA MET A 4 16.41 2.21 12.14
C MET A 4 17.63 1.29 12.19
N GLU A 5 18.04 0.89 13.40
CA GLU A 5 19.21 0.03 13.62
C GLU A 5 18.84 -1.44 13.54
N SER A 6 17.71 -1.82 14.14
CA SER A 6 17.30 -3.22 14.29
C SER A 6 16.60 -3.81 13.06
N HIS A 7 15.58 -3.12 12.53
CA HIS A 7 14.64 -3.71 11.57
C HIS A 7 14.83 -3.19 10.14
N LEU A 8 15.29 -1.95 9.98
CA LEU A 8 15.44 -1.32 8.67
C LEU A 8 16.44 -2.06 7.74
N PRO A 9 17.62 -2.55 8.21
CA PRO A 9 18.53 -3.29 7.34
C PRO A 9 17.90 -4.56 6.79
N ALA A 10 17.25 -5.35 7.64
CA ALA A 10 16.55 -6.57 7.24
C ALA A 10 15.37 -6.29 6.30
N LEU A 11 14.67 -5.15 6.47
CA LEU A 11 13.62 -4.73 5.56
C LEU A 11 14.18 -4.42 4.16
N LYS A 12 15.33 -3.74 4.07
CA LYS A 12 15.99 -3.45 2.79
C LYS A 12 16.42 -4.73 2.08
N GLU A 13 17.09 -5.61 2.80
CA GLU A 13 17.61 -6.88 2.26
C GLU A 13 16.49 -7.77 1.70
N LYS A 14 15.39 -7.90 2.44
CA LYS A 14 14.23 -8.72 2.00
C LYS A 14 13.44 -8.11 0.85
N ASN A 15 13.63 -6.82 0.54
CA ASN A 15 12.83 -6.10 -0.46
C ASN A 15 13.73 -5.27 -1.39
N PRO A 16 14.58 -5.92 -2.21
CA PRO A 16 15.50 -5.23 -3.12
C PRO A 16 14.78 -4.35 -4.17
N GLN A 17 13.49 -4.60 -4.42
CA GLN A 17 12.66 -3.81 -5.32
C GLN A 17 12.25 -2.43 -4.76
N LEU A 18 12.48 -2.17 -3.47
CA LEU A 18 12.11 -0.91 -2.82
C LEU A 18 13.31 0.02 -2.74
N GLU A 19 13.10 1.27 -3.14
CA GLU A 19 14.01 2.35 -2.78
C GLU A 19 13.64 2.85 -1.38
N VAL A 20 14.57 2.71 -0.43
CA VAL A 20 14.36 3.11 0.97
C VAL A 20 15.31 4.25 1.32
N VAL A 21 14.76 5.45 1.38
CA VAL A 21 15.44 6.70 1.70
C VAL A 21 15.15 7.10 3.14
N THR A 22 16.17 7.53 3.87
CA THR A 22 16.06 8.00 5.26
C THR A 22 16.38 9.48 5.32
N GLN A 23 15.50 10.27 5.95
CA GLN A 23 15.67 11.70 6.12
C GLN A 23 15.43 12.08 7.58
N LEU A 24 16.34 12.89 8.14
CA LEU A 24 16.23 13.40 9.51
C LEU A 24 15.62 14.80 9.47
N VAL A 25 14.37 14.92 9.93
CA VAL A 25 13.70 16.22 10.11
C VAL A 25 13.65 16.53 11.61
N ARG A 26 14.27 17.63 12.03
CA ARG A 26 14.32 18.05 13.44
C ARG A 26 13.01 18.73 13.85
N GLY A 27 12.60 18.54 15.11
CA GLY A 27 11.41 19.20 15.67
C GLY A 27 10.06 18.69 15.16
N GLN A 28 10.03 17.59 14.39
CA GLN A 28 8.81 17.03 13.81
C GLN A 28 8.55 15.61 14.32
N HIS A 29 7.28 15.22 14.36
CA HIS A 29 6.91 13.84 14.68
C HIS A 29 7.35 12.90 13.55
N PRO A 30 7.88 11.70 13.90
CA PRO A 30 8.35 10.76 12.89
C PRO A 30 7.17 10.21 12.09
N ASN A 31 7.39 10.03 10.79
CA ASN A 31 6.42 9.45 9.87
C ASN A 31 7.12 8.53 8.87
N LEU A 32 6.34 7.62 8.30
CA LEU A 32 6.71 6.83 7.14
C LEU A 32 5.94 7.37 5.93
N LYS A 33 6.64 7.53 4.81
CA LYS A 33 6.06 7.95 3.53
C LYS A 33 6.29 6.87 2.48
N GLY A 34 5.21 6.34 1.90
CA GLY A 34 5.23 5.45 0.75
C GLY A 34 4.93 6.24 -0.53
N ILE A 35 5.80 6.12 -1.53
CA ILE A 35 5.62 6.70 -2.86
C ILE A 35 5.38 5.54 -3.84
N TYR A 36 4.31 5.64 -4.63
CA TYR A 36 3.86 4.54 -5.49
C TYR A 36 4.02 4.88 -6.96
N LYS A 37 4.10 3.86 -7.82
CA LYS A 37 4.24 4.02 -9.27
C LYS A 37 3.11 4.83 -9.94
N ASN A 38 1.95 4.89 -9.30
CA ASN A 38 0.82 5.70 -9.76
C ASN A 38 0.89 7.16 -9.27
N HIS A 39 2.06 7.62 -8.82
CA HIS A 39 2.35 8.97 -8.30
C HIS A 39 1.59 9.38 -7.04
N ASN A 40 0.81 8.48 -6.45
CA ASN A 40 0.20 8.73 -5.17
C ASN A 40 1.23 8.57 -4.05
N GLU A 41 0.99 9.30 -2.96
CA GLU A 41 1.73 9.18 -1.72
C GLU A 41 0.82 8.75 -0.58
N ARG A 42 1.39 8.01 0.38
CA ARG A 42 0.70 7.65 1.62
C ARG A 42 1.63 7.88 2.79
N VAL A 43 1.16 8.69 3.74
CA VAL A 43 1.90 9.02 4.96
C VAL A 43 1.25 8.36 6.16
N VAL A 44 2.06 7.79 7.04
CA VAL A 44 1.63 7.19 8.31
C VAL A 44 2.50 7.76 9.42
N CYS A 45 1.88 8.38 10.42
CA CYS A 45 2.60 8.83 11.61
C CYS A 45 3.00 7.61 12.45
N VAL A 46 4.24 7.60 12.95
CA VAL A 46 4.78 6.50 13.79
C VAL A 46 5.27 7.00 15.14
N ARG A 47 4.68 8.11 15.62
CA ARG A 47 4.98 8.68 16.94
C ARG A 47 4.62 7.69 18.04
N ASN A 48 5.52 7.50 18.99
CA ASN A 48 5.35 6.66 20.18
C ASN A 48 4.98 5.19 19.88
N LEU A 49 5.28 4.69 18.67
CA LEU A 49 5.12 3.28 18.33
C LEU A 49 6.39 2.49 18.66
N ALA A 50 6.20 1.23 19.05
CA ALA A 50 7.29 0.30 19.23
C ALA A 50 7.87 -0.15 17.86
N PRO A 51 9.15 -0.58 17.80
CA PRO A 51 9.78 -0.97 16.53
C PRO A 51 9.01 -2.02 15.73
N GLU A 52 8.42 -3.00 16.40
CA GLU A 52 7.60 -4.06 15.82
C GLU A 52 6.33 -3.51 15.14
N ASP A 53 5.65 -2.55 15.76
CA ASP A 53 4.48 -1.89 15.18
C ASP A 53 4.88 -1.05 13.97
N ILE A 54 6.03 -0.38 14.02
CA ILE A 54 6.59 0.37 12.90
C ILE A 54 6.87 -0.58 11.73
N MET A 55 7.43 -1.77 12.00
CA MET A 55 7.66 -2.80 10.98
C MET A 55 6.35 -3.28 10.34
N LEU A 56 5.28 -3.40 11.12
CA LEU A 56 3.95 -3.73 10.61
C LEU A 56 3.41 -2.61 9.70
N GLN A 57 3.55 -1.34 10.09
CA GLN A 57 3.13 -0.22 9.24
C GLN A 57 3.95 -0.13 7.94
N ALA A 58 5.27 -0.33 8.01
CA ALA A 58 6.13 -0.40 6.83
C ALA A 58 5.70 -1.54 5.90
N SER A 59 5.39 -2.71 6.45
CA SER A 59 4.88 -3.86 5.69
C SER A 59 3.53 -3.57 5.02
N ARG A 60 2.63 -2.86 5.70
CA ARG A 60 1.35 -2.40 5.12
C ARG A 60 1.55 -1.43 3.97
N LEU A 61 2.46 -0.47 4.12
CA LEU A 61 2.80 0.48 3.05
C LEU A 61 3.36 -0.25 1.83
N ARG A 62 4.29 -1.19 2.04
CA ARG A 62 4.85 -2.05 0.98
C ARG A 62 3.77 -2.85 0.24
N CYS A 63 2.88 -3.52 0.96
CA CYS A 63 1.86 -4.39 0.35
C CYS A 63 0.71 -3.62 -0.30
N SER A 64 0.64 -2.30 -0.12
CA SER A 64 -0.46 -1.49 -0.67
C SER A 64 -0.21 -1.05 -2.11
N LEU A 65 -1.29 -0.81 -2.84
CA LEU A 65 -1.25 -0.45 -4.27
C LEU A 65 -1.06 1.05 -4.53
N GLY A 66 -1.01 1.88 -3.49
CA GLY A 66 -1.05 3.34 -3.64
C GLY A 66 -2.38 3.90 -4.13
N ARG A 67 -3.47 3.12 -4.17
CA ARG A 67 -4.80 3.64 -4.51
C ARG A 67 -5.40 4.38 -3.31
N LYS A 68 -6.15 5.47 -3.58
CA LYS A 68 -6.94 6.16 -2.55
C LYS A 68 -7.90 5.16 -1.90
N VAL A 69 -7.96 5.18 -0.57
CA VAL A 69 -8.88 4.32 0.18
C VAL A 69 -10.30 4.84 -0.04
N VAL A 70 -11.09 4.07 -0.77
CA VAL A 70 -12.49 4.37 -1.09
C VAL A 70 -13.35 3.15 -0.76
N LYS A 71 -14.63 3.39 -0.44
CA LYS A 71 -15.58 2.31 -0.20
C LYS A 71 -15.71 1.45 -1.45
N LEU A 72 -15.53 0.14 -1.31
CA LEU A 72 -15.70 -0.82 -2.38
C LEU A 72 -17.18 -0.91 -2.77
N ARG A 73 -17.49 -0.74 -4.06
CA ARG A 73 -18.87 -0.87 -4.57
C ARG A 73 -19.24 -2.32 -4.86
N THR A 74 -18.36 -3.06 -5.53
CA THR A 74 -18.55 -4.48 -5.88
C THR A 74 -17.29 -5.26 -5.58
N ARG A 75 -17.43 -6.50 -5.07
CA ARG A 75 -16.29 -7.38 -4.75
C ARG A 75 -15.70 -8.04 -5.99
N HIS A 76 -16.54 -8.33 -6.98
CA HIS A 76 -16.14 -8.97 -8.23
C HIS A 76 -16.12 -7.95 -9.36
N VAL A 77 -14.99 -7.85 -10.07
CA VAL A 77 -14.80 -7.00 -11.24
C VAL A 77 -14.40 -7.88 -12.39
N THR A 78 -15.27 -7.99 -13.40
CA THR A 78 -14.97 -8.68 -14.66
C THR A 78 -15.17 -7.74 -15.83
N LYS A 79 -14.28 -7.81 -16.82
CA LYS A 79 -14.46 -7.13 -18.11
C LYS A 79 -15.31 -7.94 -19.09
N ARG A 80 -15.54 -9.23 -18.79
CA ARG A 80 -16.26 -10.19 -19.64
C ARG A 80 -17.28 -10.92 -18.77
N PRO A 81 -18.49 -10.36 -18.59
CA PRO A 81 -19.48 -10.89 -17.66
C PRO A 81 -20.20 -12.15 -18.19
N SER A 82 -20.26 -12.36 -19.50
CA SER A 82 -20.91 -13.53 -20.10
C SER A 82 -20.10 -14.06 -21.30
N VAL A 83 -20.23 -15.36 -21.55
CA VAL A 83 -19.65 -16.07 -22.71
C VAL A 83 -20.72 -16.36 -23.77
N GLN A 84 -21.95 -16.70 -23.37
CA GLN A 84 -23.04 -17.12 -24.26
C GLN A 84 -24.01 -15.99 -24.64
N GLY A 85 -23.65 -14.75 -24.31
CA GLY A 85 -24.52 -13.59 -24.42
C GLY A 85 -25.19 -13.23 -23.10
N THR A 86 -25.53 -11.96 -22.94
CA THR A 86 -26.40 -11.51 -21.84
C THR A 86 -27.84 -11.77 -22.22
N TRP A 87 -28.69 -12.01 -21.22
CA TRP A 87 -30.12 -12.15 -21.45
C TRP A 87 -30.68 -10.90 -22.17
N THR A 88 -31.51 -11.12 -23.19
CA THR A 88 -32.19 -10.09 -23.98
C THR A 88 -33.64 -10.51 -24.23
N THR A 89 -34.54 -9.54 -24.40
CA THR A 89 -35.96 -9.76 -24.71
C THR A 89 -36.21 -10.07 -26.18
N GLU A 90 -35.22 -9.82 -27.05
CA GLU A 90 -35.33 -10.11 -28.48
C GLU A 90 -35.56 -11.61 -28.71
N LEU A 91 -36.75 -11.94 -29.21
CA LEU A 91 -37.09 -13.29 -29.64
C LEU A 91 -36.36 -13.54 -30.97
N LYS A 92 -35.44 -14.52 -31.02
CA LYS A 92 -34.95 -15.02 -32.30
C LYS A 92 -36.13 -15.74 -32.98
N MET A 93 -36.79 -15.04 -33.89
CA MET A 93 -37.69 -15.66 -34.88
C MET A 93 -36.88 -16.39 -35.94
#